data_AF-A0A7S3BUN5-F1
#
_entry.id   AF-A0A7S3BUN5-F1
#
_cell.length_a   1.000
_cell.length_b   1.000
_cell.length_c   1.000
_cell.angle_alpha   90.00
_cell.angle_beta   90.00
_cell.angle_gamma   90.00
#
_symmetry.space_group_name_H-M   'P 1'
#
loop_
_entity.id
_entity.type
_entity.pdbx_description
1 polymer ?
#
loop_
_entity_poly.entity_id
_entity_poly.type
_entity_poly.pdbx_seq_one_letter_code
_entity_poly.pdbx_strand_id
1 'polypeptide(L)'
;AAMIDQYGGKAELCAGLASLPSAADDEGRIANLAHLISHHYGTKFAADCFYDSECLRNTSGGAAPSQLGGTNSRSWRWQKCTQLGYLQRVPNDSLPLRPSALTLHALQAQCDHVFGDGTSTAAYATNAAFHAKFGGAKPLSGSLGASSIFYLDFSDDPWAPASVSSGQPEADLHYCLTTCDGCGHCGAGVPANLTSCSEASDVFVAKLLS
;
A
#
# COMPACT_ATOMS: atom_id res chain seq x y z
N ALA A 1 -9.20 -4.74 -6.04
CA ALA A 1 -9.72 -3.38 -6.28
C ALA A 1 -8.63 -2.33 -6.07
N ALA A 2 -8.21 -2.02 -4.84
CA ALA A 2 -7.22 -0.95 -4.60
C ALA A 2 -5.89 -1.14 -5.37
N MET A 3 -5.41 -2.38 -5.50
CA MET A 3 -4.21 -2.64 -6.31
C MET A 3 -4.40 -2.43 -7.82
N ILE A 4 -5.64 -2.52 -8.33
CA ILE A 4 -5.91 -2.32 -9.77
C ILE A 4 -5.68 -0.85 -10.09
N ASP A 5 -6.23 0.03 -9.26
CA ASP A 5 -6.01 1.47 -9.31
C ASP A 5 -4.52 1.83 -9.13
N GLN A 6 -3.87 1.26 -8.10
CA GLN A 6 -2.43 1.45 -7.85
C GLN A 6 -1.55 1.18 -9.06
N TYR A 7 -1.90 0.23 -9.93
CA TYR A 7 -1.06 -0.16 -11.06
C TYR A 7 -1.67 0.22 -12.41
N GLY A 8 -2.35 1.37 -12.48
CA GLY A 8 -2.79 2.01 -13.73
C GLY A 8 -4.09 1.47 -14.31
N GLY A 9 -4.79 0.60 -13.59
CA GLY A 9 -6.08 0.00 -14.00
C GLY A 9 -7.30 0.80 -13.56
N LYS A 10 -7.16 2.09 -13.20
CA LYS A 10 -8.26 2.94 -12.69
C LYS A 10 -9.50 2.92 -13.59
N ALA A 11 -9.32 3.13 -14.90
CA ALA A 11 -10.41 3.15 -15.87
C ALA A 11 -11.15 1.80 -15.95
N GLU A 12 -10.41 0.69 -15.93
CA GLU A 12 -10.97 -0.66 -15.92
C GLU A 12 -11.77 -0.91 -14.63
N LEU A 13 -11.21 -0.53 -13.47
CA LEU A 13 -11.87 -0.66 -12.19
C LEU A 13 -13.19 0.14 -12.16
N CYS A 14 -13.16 1.40 -12.60
CA CYS A 14 -14.35 2.25 -12.66
C CYS A 14 -15.40 1.68 -13.62
N ALA A 15 -15.01 1.24 -14.82
CA ALA A 15 -15.93 0.64 -15.78
C ALA A 15 -16.55 -0.66 -15.23
N GLY A 16 -15.75 -1.51 -14.61
CA GLY A 16 -16.22 -2.74 -13.98
C GLY A 16 -17.21 -2.48 -12.85
N LEU A 17 -16.95 -1.50 -11.98
CA LEU A 17 -17.87 -1.13 -10.90
C LEU A 17 -19.14 -0.45 -11.41
N ALA A 18 -19.04 0.37 -12.46
CA ALA A 18 -20.19 1.07 -13.07
C ALA A 18 -21.10 0.16 -13.91
N SER A 19 -20.63 -1.03 -14.30
CA SER A 19 -21.42 -2.00 -15.08
C SER A 19 -22.60 -2.61 -14.32
N LEU A 20 -22.61 -2.48 -12.98
CA LEU A 20 -23.67 -2.99 -12.14
C LEU A 20 -24.89 -2.05 -12.11
N PRO A 21 -26.12 -2.58 -12.16
CA PRO A 21 -27.31 -1.79 -11.84
C PRO A 21 -27.21 -1.18 -10.44
N SER A 22 -27.75 0.02 -10.25
CA SER A 22 -27.77 0.70 -8.94
C SER A 22 -28.45 -0.14 -7.85
N ALA A 23 -29.42 -0.98 -8.25
CA ALA A 23 -30.17 -1.91 -7.40
C ALA A 23 -29.55 -3.31 -7.28
N ALA A 24 -28.31 -3.54 -7.74
CA ALA A 24 -27.64 -4.81 -7.56
C ALA A 24 -27.57 -5.18 -6.07
N ASP A 25 -27.90 -6.43 -5.76
CA ASP A 25 -27.76 -7.00 -4.42
C ASP A 25 -26.29 -7.26 -4.07
N ASP A 26 -26.04 -7.65 -2.82
CA ASP A 26 -24.68 -7.88 -2.33
C ASP A 26 -24.00 -9.04 -3.07
N GLU A 27 -24.75 -10.10 -3.41
CA GLU A 27 -24.23 -11.23 -4.18
C GLU A 27 -23.76 -10.79 -5.58
N GLY A 28 -24.56 -10.01 -6.30
CA GLY A 28 -24.19 -9.45 -7.60
C GLY A 28 -22.98 -8.53 -7.52
N ARG A 29 -22.88 -7.71 -6.46
CA ARG A 29 -21.72 -6.83 -6.23
C ARG A 29 -20.45 -7.63 -5.96
N ILE A 30 -20.53 -8.65 -5.12
CA ILE A 30 -19.40 -9.54 -4.80
C ILE A 30 -18.97 -10.33 -6.04
N ALA A 31 -19.92 -10.89 -6.79
CA ALA A 31 -19.64 -11.65 -8.00
C ALA A 31 -18.94 -10.79 -9.06
N ASN A 32 -19.40 -9.56 -9.28
CA ASN A 32 -18.75 -8.63 -10.20
C ASN A 32 -17.33 -8.25 -9.76
N LEU A 33 -17.13 -7.95 -8.47
CA LEU A 33 -15.79 -7.67 -7.94
C LEU A 33 -14.85 -8.87 -8.08
N ALA A 34 -15.34 -10.08 -7.78
CA ALA A 34 -14.57 -11.31 -7.94
C ALA A 34 -14.20 -11.59 -9.41
N HIS A 35 -15.14 -11.34 -10.33
CA HIS A 35 -14.91 -11.43 -11.77
C HIS A 35 -13.83 -10.42 -12.22
N LEU A 36 -13.97 -9.15 -11.83
CA LEU A 36 -13.00 -8.10 -12.17
C LEU A 36 -11.58 -8.44 -11.66
N ILE A 37 -11.45 -8.87 -10.40
CA ILE A 37 -10.16 -9.28 -9.83
C ILE A 37 -9.57 -10.46 -10.60
N SER A 38 -10.39 -11.46 -10.94
CA SER A 38 -9.95 -12.65 -11.69
C SER A 38 -9.59 -12.32 -13.13
N HIS A 39 -10.28 -11.37 -13.75
CA HIS A 39 -10.00 -10.89 -15.09
C HIS A 39 -8.64 -10.18 -15.13
N HIS A 40 -8.40 -9.25 -14.20
CA HIS A 40 -7.19 -8.43 -14.18
C HIS A 40 -5.95 -9.21 -13.74
N TYR A 41 -6.03 -10.00 -12.66
CA TYR A 41 -4.86 -10.69 -12.09
C TYR A 41 -4.80 -12.20 -12.34
N GLY A 42 -5.82 -12.75 -12.99
CA GLY A 42 -5.99 -14.20 -13.11
C GLY A 42 -6.65 -14.83 -11.87
N THR A 43 -7.22 -16.02 -12.07
CA THR A 43 -8.03 -16.74 -11.07
C THR A 43 -7.26 -17.19 -9.82
N LYS A 44 -5.93 -17.23 -9.89
CA LYS A 44 -5.09 -17.65 -8.77
C LYS A 44 -4.77 -16.51 -7.78
N PHE A 45 -4.97 -15.26 -8.19
CA PHE A 45 -4.66 -14.10 -7.36
C PHE A 45 -5.48 -14.06 -6.06
N ALA A 46 -6.75 -14.40 -6.14
CA ALA A 46 -7.67 -14.41 -4.99
C ALA A 46 -7.39 -15.54 -3.99
N ALA A 47 -6.47 -16.47 -4.31
CA ALA A 47 -6.16 -17.62 -3.46
C ALA A 47 -4.92 -17.40 -2.57
N ASP A 48 -4.41 -16.15 -2.47
CA ASP A 48 -3.35 -15.79 -1.53
C ASP A 48 -3.83 -15.90 -0.06
N CYS A 49 -2.92 -16.30 0.82
CA CYS A 49 -3.17 -16.53 2.23
C CYS A 49 -3.14 -15.27 3.09
N PHE A 50 -2.96 -14.08 2.52
CA PHE A 50 -2.70 -12.86 3.25
C PHE A 50 -3.68 -12.56 4.40
N TYR A 51 -4.95 -12.94 4.29
CA TYR A 51 -5.96 -12.79 5.36
C TYR A 51 -6.36 -14.11 6.04
N ASP A 52 -5.86 -15.26 5.57
CA ASP A 52 -6.05 -16.56 6.19
C ASP A 52 -4.89 -16.85 7.17
N SER A 53 -5.18 -16.69 8.47
CA SER A 53 -4.22 -16.89 9.54
C SER A 53 -3.69 -18.33 9.61
N GLU A 54 -4.52 -19.33 9.32
CA GLU A 54 -4.10 -20.73 9.36
C GLU A 54 -3.18 -21.05 8.17
N CYS A 55 -3.54 -20.56 6.98
CA CYS A 55 -2.66 -20.71 5.84
C CYS A 55 -1.32 -19.97 6.05
N LEU A 56 -1.30 -18.74 6.55
CA LEU A 56 -0.07 -17.99 6.82
C LEU A 56 0.82 -18.64 7.88
N ARG A 57 0.22 -19.30 8.87
CA ARG A 57 0.95 -19.99 9.94
C ARG A 57 1.60 -21.29 9.44
N ASN A 58 0.98 -21.96 8.48
CA ASN A 58 1.48 -23.22 7.93
C ASN A 58 2.74 -23.00 7.07
N THR A 59 3.90 -23.41 7.58
CA THR A 59 5.20 -23.34 6.87
C THR A 59 5.56 -24.61 6.10
N SER A 60 4.77 -25.68 6.26
CA SER A 60 5.07 -27.02 5.74
C SER A 60 4.41 -27.29 4.39
N GLY A 61 3.36 -26.55 4.04
CA GLY A 61 2.69 -26.65 2.75
C GLY A 61 3.28 -25.64 1.76
N GLY A 62 3.92 -26.10 0.69
CA GLY A 62 4.24 -25.28 -0.48
C GLY A 62 3.01 -24.77 -1.25
N ALA A 63 1.90 -24.51 -0.56
CA ALA A 63 0.55 -24.29 -1.08
C ALA A 63 0.15 -22.82 -1.05
N ALA A 64 1.03 -21.93 -1.48
CA ALA A 64 0.58 -20.60 -1.88
C ALA A 64 0.37 -20.61 -3.40
N PRO A 65 -0.87 -20.50 -3.89
CA PRO A 65 -1.12 -20.42 -5.31
C PRO A 65 -0.58 -19.10 -5.89
N SER A 66 0.56 -19.24 -6.56
CA SER A 66 1.12 -18.43 -7.65
C SER A 66 1.68 -17.02 -7.42
N GLN A 67 2.83 -16.86 -8.09
CA GLN A 67 3.60 -15.71 -8.57
C GLN A 67 4.09 -14.63 -7.61
N LEU A 68 3.41 -14.30 -6.51
CA LEU A 68 3.92 -13.30 -5.55
C LEU A 68 3.60 -13.59 -4.07
N GLY A 69 3.00 -14.74 -3.73
CA GLY A 69 2.13 -14.81 -2.55
C GLY A 69 2.46 -15.77 -1.41
N GLY A 70 3.40 -16.71 -1.54
CA GLY A 70 3.66 -17.66 -0.45
C GLY A 70 4.66 -17.15 0.57
N THR A 71 5.92 -17.37 0.23
CA THR A 71 7.05 -16.86 1.00
C THR A 71 7.05 -15.34 1.05
N ASN A 72 6.67 -14.67 -0.04
CA ASN A 72 6.66 -13.22 -0.13
C ASN A 72 5.57 -12.59 0.75
N SER A 73 4.31 -13.06 0.69
CA SER A 73 3.24 -12.53 1.57
C SER A 73 3.51 -12.83 3.04
N ARG A 74 4.03 -14.02 3.39
CA ARG A 74 4.40 -14.33 4.78
C ARG A 74 5.60 -13.50 5.25
N SER A 75 6.63 -13.32 4.42
CA SER A 75 7.79 -12.47 4.75
C SER A 75 7.40 -11.01 4.89
N TRP A 76 6.52 -10.51 4.03
CA TRP A 76 5.96 -9.17 4.14
C TRP A 76 5.12 -9.02 5.40
N ARG A 77 4.29 -10.03 5.70
CA ARG A 77 3.52 -10.09 6.93
C ARG A 77 4.41 -10.04 8.17
N TRP A 78 5.53 -10.76 8.16
CA TRP A 78 6.53 -10.73 9.24
C TRP A 78 7.09 -9.31 9.43
N GLN A 79 7.59 -8.65 8.38
CA GLN A 79 8.12 -7.28 8.47
C GLN A 79 7.11 -6.29 9.08
N LYS A 80 5.82 -6.40 8.70
CA LYS A 80 4.76 -5.57 9.29
C LYS A 80 4.50 -5.89 10.76
N CYS A 81 4.55 -7.17 11.12
CA CYS A 81 4.32 -7.66 12.48
C CYS A 81 5.51 -7.46 13.42
N THR A 82 6.71 -7.14 12.92
CA THR A 82 7.91 -7.05 13.78
C THR A 82 8.67 -5.73 13.69
N GLN A 83 8.48 -4.91 12.66
CA GLN A 83 9.27 -3.70 12.45
C GLN A 83 8.42 -2.52 12.00
N LEU A 84 7.68 -2.67 10.88
CA LEU A 84 7.07 -1.54 10.18
C LEU A 84 5.73 -1.11 10.78
N GLY A 85 5.03 -1.98 11.50
CA GLY A 85 3.74 -1.64 12.12
C GLY A 85 2.63 -1.29 11.12
N TYR A 86 2.79 -1.62 9.83
CA TYR A 86 1.84 -1.28 8.78
C TYR A 86 0.59 -2.17 8.82
N LEU A 87 -0.27 -1.92 9.81
CA LEU A 87 -1.51 -2.65 10.03
C LEU A 87 -2.72 -1.79 9.60
N GLN A 88 -3.08 -1.90 8.33
CA GLN A 88 -4.19 -1.15 7.72
C GLN A 88 -5.55 -1.65 8.21
N ARG A 89 -6.04 -1.07 9.30
CA ARG A 89 -7.40 -1.29 9.79
C ARG A 89 -8.46 -0.70 8.85
N VAL A 90 -9.69 -1.13 9.01
CA VAL A 90 -10.87 -0.46 8.42
C VAL A 90 -10.88 1.02 8.82
N PRO A 91 -11.08 1.96 7.88
CA PRO A 91 -11.17 3.39 8.20
C PRO A 91 -12.48 3.69 8.96
N ASN A 92 -12.50 4.79 9.72
CA ASN A 92 -13.69 5.25 10.45
C ASN A 92 -14.65 6.06 9.54
N ASP A 93 -14.70 5.74 8.26
CA ASP A 93 -15.52 6.45 7.26
C ASP A 93 -16.93 5.82 7.17
N SER A 94 -17.86 6.55 6.58
CA SER A 94 -19.26 6.17 6.38
C SER A 94 -19.45 4.99 5.43
N LEU A 95 -18.53 4.76 4.48
CA LEU A 95 -18.64 3.71 3.45
C LEU A 95 -17.28 3.01 3.19
N PRO A 96 -16.74 2.24 4.14
CA PRO A 96 -15.46 1.57 3.94
C PRO A 96 -15.58 0.41 2.93
N LEU A 97 -14.64 0.34 1.98
CA LEU A 97 -14.48 -0.85 1.13
C LEU A 97 -13.90 -2.06 1.89
N ARG A 98 -13.32 -1.84 3.08
CA ARG A 98 -12.75 -2.90 3.91
C ARG A 98 -13.80 -3.46 4.88
N PRO A 99 -13.81 -4.79 5.14
CA PRO A 99 -14.67 -5.38 6.15
C PRO A 99 -14.43 -4.76 7.53
N SER A 100 -15.51 -4.52 8.28
CA SER A 100 -15.47 -3.98 9.65
C SER A 100 -14.69 -4.86 10.63
N ALA A 101 -14.57 -6.16 10.35
CA ALA A 101 -13.80 -7.11 11.14
C ALA A 101 -12.28 -6.83 11.13
N LEU A 102 -11.76 -6.08 10.16
CA LEU A 102 -10.33 -5.73 10.06
C LEU A 102 -9.97 -4.59 11.03
N THR A 103 -10.11 -4.84 12.32
CA THR A 103 -9.66 -3.92 13.38
C THR A 103 -8.15 -4.02 13.60
N LEU A 104 -7.55 -3.00 14.23
CA LEU A 104 -6.14 -3.06 14.61
C LEU A 104 -5.87 -4.26 15.55
N HIS A 105 -6.76 -4.50 16.50
CA HIS A 105 -6.69 -5.64 17.41
C HIS A 105 -6.70 -6.99 16.66
N ALA A 106 -7.60 -7.17 15.68
CA ALA A 106 -7.64 -8.39 14.88
C ALA A 106 -6.34 -8.60 14.08
N LEU A 107 -5.77 -7.52 13.53
CA LEU A 107 -4.49 -7.58 12.80
C LEU A 107 -3.31 -7.92 13.72
N GLN A 108 -3.32 -7.43 14.96
CA GLN A 108 -2.32 -7.76 15.98
C GLN A 108 -2.43 -9.20 16.46
N ALA A 109 -3.66 -9.66 16.75
CA ALA A 109 -3.93 -11.05 17.10
C ALA A 109 -3.46 -12.02 15.99
N GLN A 110 -3.61 -11.64 14.71
CA GLN A 110 -3.06 -12.41 13.61
C GLN A 110 -1.53 -12.46 13.63
N CYS A 111 -0.84 -11.38 14.01
CA CYS A 111 0.63 -11.39 14.16
C CYS A 111 1.07 -12.38 15.25
N ASP A 112 0.42 -12.35 16.41
CA ASP A 112 0.73 -13.26 17.51
C ASP A 112 0.42 -14.71 17.15
N HIS A 113 -0.73 -14.95 16.50
CA HIS A 113 -1.11 -16.30 16.06
C HIS A 113 -0.15 -16.91 15.03
N VAL A 114 0.29 -16.13 14.05
CA VAL A 114 1.12 -16.62 12.93
C VAL A 114 2.59 -16.77 13.33
N PHE A 115 3.10 -15.92 14.22
CA PHE A 115 4.54 -15.87 14.52
C PHE A 115 4.92 -16.10 15.99
N GLY A 116 3.94 -16.26 16.88
CA GLY A 116 4.13 -16.54 18.30
C GLY A 116 3.66 -15.39 19.20
N ASP A 117 3.20 -15.74 20.39
CA ASP A 117 2.67 -14.81 21.38
C ASP A 117 3.67 -13.70 21.71
N GLY A 118 3.16 -12.46 21.77
CA GLY A 118 3.97 -11.28 22.09
C GLY A 118 4.70 -10.66 20.91
N THR A 119 4.60 -11.24 19.70
CA THR A 119 5.13 -10.65 18.47
C THR A 119 4.57 -9.24 18.25
N SER A 120 3.26 -9.07 18.37
CA SER A 120 2.58 -7.79 18.16
C SER A 120 2.98 -6.74 19.21
N THR A 121 3.15 -7.16 20.46
CA THR A 121 3.62 -6.30 21.56
C THR A 121 5.06 -5.84 21.34
N ALA A 122 5.95 -6.77 20.96
CA ALA A 122 7.35 -6.45 20.67
C ALA A 122 7.49 -5.49 19.47
N ALA A 123 6.56 -5.57 18.50
CA ALA A 123 6.52 -4.72 17.33
C ALA A 123 6.48 -3.22 17.66
N TYR A 124 5.86 -2.83 18.78
CA TYR A 124 5.81 -1.41 19.17
C TYR A 124 7.18 -0.86 19.53
N ALA A 125 7.98 -1.63 20.27
CA ALA A 125 9.32 -1.20 20.66
C ALA A 125 10.25 -1.12 19.46
N THR A 126 10.19 -2.10 18.56
CA THR A 126 10.98 -2.10 17.32
C THR A 126 10.54 -1.03 16.34
N ASN A 127 9.25 -0.75 16.23
CA ASN A 127 8.73 0.35 15.41
C ASN A 127 9.17 1.72 15.96
N ALA A 128 9.12 1.91 17.28
CA ALA A 128 9.63 3.12 17.91
C ALA A 128 11.13 3.30 17.65
N ALA A 129 11.93 2.23 17.73
CA ALA A 129 13.34 2.26 17.37
C ALA A 129 13.56 2.57 15.88
N PHE A 130 12.72 2.02 15.00
CA PHE A 130 12.74 2.32 13.56
C PHE A 130 12.47 3.82 13.31
N HIS A 131 11.44 4.39 13.93
CA HIS A 131 11.14 5.82 13.83
C HIS A 131 12.25 6.69 14.41
N ALA A 132 12.85 6.31 15.54
CA ALA A 132 13.97 7.05 16.12
C ALA A 132 15.20 7.05 15.19
N LYS A 133 15.41 5.95 14.45
CA LYS A 133 16.52 5.82 13.50
C LYS A 133 16.30 6.62 12.21
N PHE A 134 15.10 6.55 11.64
CA PHE A 134 14.78 7.09 10.31
C PHE A 134 13.94 8.37 10.30
N GLY A 135 13.49 8.85 11.47
CA GLY A 135 12.77 10.12 11.64
C GLY A 135 11.24 10.01 11.56
N GLY A 136 10.68 8.90 11.06
CA GLY A 136 9.23 8.72 10.93
C GLY A 136 8.61 9.88 10.12
N ALA A 137 7.60 10.54 10.69
CA ALA A 137 6.95 11.71 10.07
C ALA A 137 7.85 12.97 9.98
N LYS A 138 9.04 12.95 10.58
CA LYS A 138 10.02 14.04 10.55
C LYS A 138 11.38 13.48 10.12
N PRO A 139 11.63 13.29 8.81
CA PRO A 139 12.83 12.60 8.32
C PRO A 139 14.15 13.15 8.88
N LEU A 140 14.25 14.47 9.10
CA LEU A 140 15.43 15.11 9.67
C LEU A 140 15.70 14.77 11.15
N SER A 141 14.69 14.32 11.91
CA SER A 141 14.87 14.02 13.34
C SER A 141 15.40 12.62 13.62
N GLY A 142 15.58 11.78 12.60
CA GLY A 142 16.16 10.46 12.75
C GLY A 142 17.64 10.53 13.12
N SER A 143 18.14 9.57 13.89
CA SER A 143 19.55 9.53 14.28
C SER A 143 20.52 9.39 13.09
N LEU A 144 20.06 8.88 11.95
CA LEU A 144 20.85 8.84 10.71
C LEU A 144 20.89 10.18 9.95
N GLY A 145 19.90 11.05 10.15
CA GLY A 145 19.73 12.29 9.38
C GLY A 145 19.35 12.03 7.91
N ALA A 146 18.16 12.48 7.50
CA ALA A 146 17.79 12.47 6.08
C ALA A 146 18.54 13.57 5.31
N SER A 147 19.08 13.24 4.13
CA SER A 147 19.72 14.20 3.22
C SER A 147 19.74 13.65 1.80
N SER A 148 19.73 14.54 0.79
CA SER A 148 19.79 14.19 -0.63
C SER A 148 18.70 13.20 -1.06
N ILE A 149 17.48 13.44 -0.60
CA ILE A 149 16.31 12.60 -0.93
C ILE A 149 15.37 13.38 -1.81
N PHE A 150 14.88 12.72 -2.85
CA PHE A 150 13.83 13.22 -3.72
C PHE A 150 12.60 12.32 -3.57
N TYR A 151 11.53 12.84 -2.99
CA TYR A 151 10.27 12.15 -2.76
C TYR A 151 9.36 12.34 -3.98
N LEU A 152 8.91 11.22 -4.57
CA LEU A 152 8.03 11.17 -5.73
C LEU A 152 6.69 10.57 -5.33
N ASP A 153 5.63 11.34 -5.48
CA ASP A 153 4.25 10.89 -5.23
C ASP A 153 3.37 11.12 -6.47
N PHE A 154 2.22 10.44 -6.49
CA PHE A 154 1.28 10.44 -7.60
C PHE A 154 -0.16 10.60 -7.07
N SER A 155 -0.99 11.36 -7.78
CA SER A 155 -2.29 11.83 -7.27
C SER A 155 -3.32 10.73 -6.98
N ASP A 156 -3.27 9.61 -7.71
CA ASP A 156 -4.14 8.44 -7.50
C ASP A 156 -3.41 7.30 -6.78
N ASP A 157 -2.18 7.52 -6.29
CA ASP A 157 -1.50 6.52 -5.47
C ASP A 157 -2.09 6.51 -4.04
N PRO A 158 -2.77 5.41 -3.60
CA PRO A 158 -3.27 5.31 -2.24
C PRO A 158 -2.15 5.25 -1.17
N TRP A 159 -0.88 5.16 -1.57
CA TRP A 159 0.26 5.29 -0.68
C TRP A 159 0.71 6.74 -0.44
N ALA A 160 0.30 7.70 -1.27
CA ALA A 160 0.67 9.12 -1.12
C ALA A 160 0.34 9.69 0.28
N PRO A 161 -0.80 9.35 0.94
CA PRO A 161 -1.06 9.81 2.31
C PRO A 161 -0.08 9.28 3.38
N ALA A 162 0.70 8.23 3.07
CA ALA A 162 1.75 7.70 3.95
C ALA A 162 3.14 8.28 3.65
N SER A 163 3.25 9.14 2.64
CA SER A 163 4.47 9.83 2.22
C SER A 163 4.64 11.17 2.96
N VAL A 164 5.60 11.98 2.53
CA VAL A 164 5.72 13.39 2.94
C VAL A 164 4.70 14.23 2.16
N SER A 165 4.14 15.26 2.78
CA SER A 165 3.21 16.17 2.09
C SER A 165 3.89 17.36 1.41
N SER A 166 5.18 17.57 1.69
CA SER A 166 5.98 18.67 1.16
C SER A 166 7.48 18.39 1.38
N GLY A 167 8.33 19.01 0.55
CA GLY A 167 9.78 18.95 0.69
C GLY A 167 10.33 19.93 1.75
N GLN A 168 11.63 19.83 2.02
CA GLN A 168 12.44 20.81 2.75
C GLN A 168 13.72 21.08 1.95
N PRO A 169 13.67 21.87 0.86
CA PRO A 169 14.81 22.04 -0.06
C PRO A 169 16.07 22.60 0.59
N GLU A 170 15.93 23.45 1.61
CA GLU A 170 17.06 23.97 2.42
C GLU A 170 17.85 22.87 3.15
N ALA A 171 17.23 21.70 3.35
CA ALA A 171 17.86 20.51 3.91
C ALA A 171 18.14 19.42 2.85
N ASP A 172 18.11 19.78 1.56
CA ASP A 172 18.27 18.88 0.41
C ASP A 172 17.26 17.72 0.40
N LEU A 173 16.04 18.01 0.83
CA LEU A 173 14.88 17.11 0.77
C LEU A 173 13.86 17.67 -0.21
N HIS A 174 13.76 17.09 -1.39
CA HIS A 174 12.90 17.59 -2.47
C HIS A 174 11.63 16.75 -2.57
N TYR A 175 10.53 17.34 -3.00
CA TYR A 175 9.23 16.67 -3.11
C TYR A 175 8.56 17.04 -4.43
N CYS A 176 7.90 16.07 -5.03
CA CYS A 176 7.30 16.19 -6.35
C CYS A 176 6.05 15.31 -6.41
N LEU A 177 4.90 15.96 -6.58
CA LEU A 177 3.61 15.28 -6.74
C LEU A 177 3.14 15.38 -8.19
N THR A 178 3.13 14.26 -8.90
CA THR A 178 2.61 14.20 -10.27
C THR A 178 1.10 14.00 -10.23
N THR A 179 0.36 14.92 -10.84
CA THR A 179 -1.10 14.87 -10.86
C THR A 179 -1.61 14.52 -12.25
N CYS A 180 -2.36 13.43 -12.37
CA CYS A 180 -3.08 13.03 -13.57
C CYS A 180 -4.19 12.02 -13.23
N ASP A 181 -5.11 11.79 -14.17
CA ASP A 181 -6.08 10.70 -14.04
C ASP A 181 -5.40 9.35 -14.33
N GLY A 182 -5.37 8.48 -13.34
CA GLY A 182 -4.70 7.18 -13.37
C GLY A 182 -3.24 7.22 -12.88
N CYS A 183 -2.77 8.33 -12.32
CA CYS A 183 -1.42 8.48 -11.75
C CYS A 183 -1.28 7.65 -10.45
N GLY A 184 -1.02 6.35 -10.60
CA GLY A 184 -0.92 5.39 -9.52
C GLY A 184 0.50 5.21 -8.96
N HIS A 185 0.68 4.10 -8.26
CA HIS A 185 1.87 3.76 -7.50
C HIS A 185 3.12 3.73 -8.37
N CYS A 186 4.18 4.41 -7.90
CA CYS A 186 5.47 4.52 -8.59
C CYS A 186 5.36 4.98 -10.05
N GLY A 187 4.34 5.77 -10.40
CA GLY A 187 4.14 6.31 -11.74
C GLY A 187 3.42 5.39 -12.71
N ALA A 188 2.84 4.28 -12.23
CA ALA A 188 1.94 3.48 -13.04
C ALA A 188 0.78 4.35 -13.56
N GLY A 189 0.47 4.26 -14.85
CA GLY A 189 -0.58 5.06 -15.49
C GLY A 189 -0.21 6.52 -15.80
N VAL A 190 1.00 6.99 -15.44
CA VAL A 190 1.49 8.31 -15.87
C VAL A 190 1.65 8.34 -17.39
N PRO A 191 1.04 9.32 -18.10
CA PRO A 191 1.24 9.49 -19.53
C PRO A 191 2.70 9.78 -19.87
N ALA A 192 3.23 9.18 -20.93
CA ALA A 192 4.64 9.34 -21.32
C ALA A 192 5.05 10.80 -21.65
N ASN A 193 4.07 11.66 -21.99
CA ASN A 193 4.29 13.07 -22.26
C ASN A 193 4.23 13.96 -21.00
N LEU A 194 3.88 13.40 -19.84
CA LEU A 194 3.84 14.13 -18.58
C LEU A 194 5.20 13.99 -17.88
N THR A 195 5.97 15.07 -17.87
CA THR A 195 7.34 15.10 -17.30
C THR A 195 7.51 16.17 -16.22
N SER A 196 6.39 16.64 -15.65
CA SER A 196 6.35 17.73 -14.67
C SER A 196 5.51 17.34 -13.46
N CYS A 197 5.78 17.95 -12.31
CA CYS A 197 5.03 17.74 -11.07
C CYS A 197 4.84 19.04 -10.27
N SER A 198 3.94 19.03 -9.28
CA SER A 198 3.64 20.23 -8.50
C SER A 198 4.76 20.59 -7.51
N GLU A 199 5.17 21.87 -7.56
CA GLU A 199 6.10 22.66 -6.72
C GLU A 199 7.61 22.33 -6.72
N ALA A 200 8.42 23.42 -6.62
CA ALA A 200 9.88 23.63 -6.42
C ALA A 200 10.89 22.73 -7.15
N SER A 201 10.57 21.46 -7.30
CA SER A 201 11.41 20.40 -7.79
C SER A 201 11.51 20.36 -9.31
N ASP A 202 10.56 20.89 -10.08
CA ASP A 202 10.67 20.95 -11.55
C ASP A 202 11.96 21.67 -11.99
N VAL A 203 12.35 22.74 -11.29
CA VAL A 203 13.62 23.46 -11.55
C VAL A 203 14.83 22.59 -11.20
N PHE A 204 14.78 21.87 -10.09
CA PHE A 204 15.85 20.96 -9.66
C PHE A 204 15.97 19.74 -10.58
N VAL A 205 14.84 19.13 -10.96
CA VAL A 205 14.76 18.01 -11.91
C VAL A 205 15.25 18.45 -13.29
N ALA A 206 14.84 19.62 -13.78
CA ALA A 206 15.35 20.16 -15.04
C ALA A 206 16.89 20.33 -15.00
N LYS A 207 17.45 20.75 -13.85
CA LYS A 207 18.90 20.84 -13.65
C LYS A 207 19.59 19.46 -13.58
N LEU A 208 18.94 18.43 -13.05
CA LEU A 208 19.48 17.06 -13.04
C LEU A 208 19.46 16.39 -14.41
N LEU A 209 18.48 16.76 -15.26
CA LEU A 209 18.27 16.15 -16.57
C LEU A 209 18.95 16.90 -17.73
N SER A 210 19.49 18.10 -17.50
CA SER A 210 20.28 18.89 -18.47
C SER A 210 21.75 18.49 -18.47
#